data_AF-A0A7K9IVY1-F1
#
_entry.id   AF-A0A7K9IVY1-F1
#
_cell.length_a   1.000
_cell.length_b   1.000
_cell.length_c   1.000
_cell.angle_alpha   90.00
_cell.angle_beta   90.00
_cell.angle_gamma   90.00
#
_symmetry.space_group_name_H-M   'P 1'
#
loop_
_entity.id
_entity.type
_entity.pdbx_description
1 polymer ?
#
loop_
_entity_poly.entity_id
_entity_poly.type
_entity_poly.pdbx_seq_one_letter_code
_entity_poly.pdbx_strand_id
1 'polypeptide(L)'
;QTAFPLIDSIDPHGFVSYRLFRDATRYMDGHHVKDISCLNRDPARVVVVDWRRDSFRLQPYNGLALPRWDGGSEDRALYDLAAFLKTIALSGVEDVRTVLENYSLEDDPLAAFQRRRTRLEEEEQQRLAELAQGKKPTGAFLGSLTGRFWPRSKQQ
;
A
#
# COMPACT_ATOMS: atom_id res chain seq x y z
N GLN A 1 27.52 19.33 -3.24
CA GLN A 1 27.59 17.85 -3.34
C GLN A 1 27.83 17.32 -1.94
N THR A 2 26.79 16.76 -1.30
CA THR A 2 26.81 16.43 0.15
C THR A 2 25.95 15.20 0.50
N ALA A 3 25.31 14.54 -0.47
CA ALA A 3 24.34 13.48 -0.19
C ALA A 3 24.98 12.11 0.09
N PHE A 4 26.15 11.80 -0.50
CA PHE A 4 26.79 10.49 -0.34
C PHE A 4 27.13 10.15 1.12
N PRO A 5 27.85 11.02 1.88
CA PRO A 5 28.18 10.71 3.27
C PRO A 5 26.94 10.52 4.16
N LEU A 6 25.86 11.26 3.89
CA LEU A 6 24.60 11.13 4.62
C LEU A 6 23.94 9.79 4.33
N ILE A 7 23.85 9.39 3.05
CA ILE A 7 23.28 8.09 2.66
C ILE A 7 24.10 6.95 3.26
N ASP A 8 25.43 7.04 3.21
CA ASP A 8 26.32 6.00 3.77
C ASP A 8 26.16 5.86 5.28
N SER A 9 25.85 6.95 5.99
CA SER A 9 25.54 6.91 7.43
C SER A 9 24.18 6.28 7.76
N ILE A 10 23.19 6.44 6.87
CA ILE A 10 21.82 5.94 7.06
C ILE A 10 21.70 4.48 6.62
N ASP A 11 22.43 4.09 5.57
CA ASP A 11 22.40 2.76 4.96
C ASP A 11 23.78 2.09 4.98
N PRO A 12 24.36 1.78 6.17
CA PRO A 12 25.68 1.17 6.26
C PRO A 12 25.72 -0.28 5.75
N HIS A 13 24.57 -0.92 5.57
CA HIS A 13 24.45 -2.31 5.11
C HIS A 13 24.09 -2.43 3.62
N GLY A 14 23.84 -1.32 2.92
CA GLY A 14 23.63 -1.31 1.47
C GLY A 14 22.28 -1.87 1.01
N PHE A 15 21.19 -1.55 1.71
CA PHE A 15 19.83 -1.89 1.28
C PHE A 15 19.37 -1.10 0.05
N VAL A 16 19.93 0.10 -0.21
CA VAL A 16 19.61 0.93 -1.37
C VAL A 16 20.35 0.43 -2.61
N SER A 17 19.62 -0.11 -3.59
CA SER A 17 20.23 -0.67 -4.81
C SER A 17 20.78 0.37 -5.78
N TYR A 18 20.13 1.53 -5.91
CA TYR A 18 20.52 2.61 -6.83
C TYR A 18 20.31 3.97 -6.18
N ARG A 19 21.26 4.89 -6.39
CA ARG A 19 21.24 6.24 -5.83
C ARG A 19 21.10 7.24 -6.98
N LEU A 20 19.92 7.84 -7.11
CA LEU A 20 19.61 8.84 -8.11
C LEU A 20 19.52 10.22 -7.45
N PHE A 21 20.07 11.25 -8.10
CA PHE A 21 20.13 12.60 -7.57
C PHE A 21 19.42 13.59 -8.48
N ARG A 22 19.63 14.89 -8.24
CA ARG A 22 18.94 15.99 -8.93
C ARG A 22 19.17 15.99 -10.45
N ASP A 23 20.32 15.53 -10.90
CA ASP A 23 20.68 15.33 -12.31
C ASP A 23 19.82 14.26 -13.00
N ALA A 24 19.27 13.30 -12.26
CA ALA A 24 18.34 12.29 -12.76
C ALA A 24 16.87 12.75 -12.77
N THR A 25 16.58 14.02 -12.47
CA THR A 25 15.22 14.57 -12.46
C THR A 25 14.98 15.52 -13.62
N ARG A 26 13.72 15.69 -14.03
CA ARG A 26 13.32 16.72 -14.99
C ARG A 26 13.08 18.04 -14.26
N TYR A 27 13.65 19.13 -14.77
CA TYR A 27 13.36 20.46 -14.26
C TYR A 27 12.21 21.07 -15.07
N MET A 28 11.07 21.32 -14.42
CA MET A 28 9.84 21.79 -15.05
C MET A 28 9.16 22.81 -14.12
N ASP A 29 8.77 23.97 -14.65
CA ASP A 29 8.07 25.03 -13.90
C ASP A 29 8.75 25.42 -12.58
N GLY A 30 10.09 25.45 -12.54
CA GLY A 30 10.83 25.77 -11.31
C GLY A 30 10.97 24.61 -10.31
N HIS A 31 10.49 23.41 -10.66
CA HIS A 31 10.48 22.25 -9.79
C HIS A 31 11.22 21.05 -10.39
N HIS A 32 11.81 20.23 -9.52
CA HIS A 32 12.40 18.95 -9.90
C HIS A 32 11.35 17.86 -9.80
N VAL A 33 11.13 17.17 -10.92
CA VAL A 33 10.15 16.08 -11.05
C VAL A 33 10.88 14.77 -11.35
N LYS A 34 10.55 13.74 -10.57
CA LYS A 34 11.03 12.36 -10.71
C LYS A 34 10.19 11.68 -11.77
N ASP A 35 10.74 11.53 -12.96
CA ASP A 35 10.06 10.86 -14.08
C ASP A 35 10.31 9.35 -14.04
N ILE A 36 9.28 8.59 -13.66
CA ILE A 36 9.35 7.13 -13.52
C ILE A 36 9.57 6.44 -14.87
N SER A 37 9.14 7.05 -15.98
CA SER A 37 9.30 6.46 -17.32
C SER A 37 10.77 6.24 -17.70
N CYS A 38 11.68 6.98 -17.07
CA CYS A 38 13.13 6.86 -17.26
C CYS A 38 13.78 5.71 -16.46
N LEU A 39 13.05 5.04 -15.55
CA LEU A 39 13.63 4.05 -14.64
C LEU A 39 13.81 2.66 -15.26
N ASN A 40 13.30 2.43 -16.48
CA ASN A 40 13.26 1.11 -17.12
C ASN A 40 12.69 0.04 -16.16
N ARG A 41 11.56 0.37 -15.54
CA ARG A 41 10.77 -0.47 -14.63
C ARG A 41 9.32 -0.38 -15.04
N ASP A 42 8.58 -1.47 -14.86
CA ASP A 42 7.13 -1.46 -15.07
C ASP A 42 6.47 -0.51 -14.04
N PRO A 43 5.78 0.56 -14.47
CA PRO A 43 5.07 1.46 -13.57
C PRO A 43 4.04 0.75 -12.68
N ALA A 44 3.47 -0.38 -13.10
CA ALA A 44 2.55 -1.16 -12.26
C ALA A 44 3.21 -1.74 -11.00
N ARG A 45 4.55 -1.72 -10.93
CA ARG A 45 5.36 -2.25 -9.81
C ARG A 45 6.20 -1.18 -9.11
N VAL A 46 5.97 0.10 -9.39
CA VAL A 46 6.77 1.21 -8.84
C VAL A 46 5.92 2.09 -7.93
N VAL A 47 6.42 2.34 -6.72
CA VAL A 47 5.86 3.31 -5.78
C VAL A 47 6.90 4.40 -5.54
N VAL A 48 6.50 5.67 -5.67
CA VAL A 48 7.32 6.84 -5.32
C VAL A 48 6.81 7.41 -4.02
N VAL A 49 7.67 7.48 -3.02
CA VAL A 49 7.35 8.11 -1.74
C VAL A 49 8.03 9.48 -1.67
N ASP A 50 7.26 10.51 -1.37
CA ASP A 50 7.76 11.87 -1.17
C ASP A 50 6.78 12.65 -0.28
N TRP A 51 7.22 13.75 0.32
CA TRP A 51 6.32 14.68 1.00
C TRP A 51 5.75 15.74 0.04
N ARG A 52 6.33 15.89 -1.17
CA ARG A 52 5.88 16.82 -2.20
C ARG A 52 5.15 16.11 -3.33
N ARG A 53 3.84 16.32 -3.46
CA ARG A 53 3.04 15.80 -4.59
C ARG A 53 3.62 16.20 -5.96
N ASP A 54 4.18 17.41 -6.08
CA ASP A 54 4.79 17.88 -7.33
C ASP A 54 5.97 17.04 -7.80
N SER A 55 6.66 16.33 -6.89
CA SER A 55 7.87 15.58 -7.26
C SER A 55 7.56 14.36 -8.14
N PHE A 56 6.31 13.90 -8.18
CA PHE A 56 5.85 12.79 -9.01
C PHE A 56 4.68 13.18 -9.91
N ARG A 57 4.50 14.47 -10.21
CA ARG A 57 3.38 14.99 -11.02
C ARG A 57 3.24 14.38 -12.42
N LEU A 58 4.31 13.79 -12.97
CA LEU A 58 4.26 13.10 -14.27
C LEU A 58 3.62 11.70 -14.18
N GLN A 59 3.59 11.11 -12.98
CA GLN A 59 2.97 9.81 -12.70
C GLN A 59 2.22 9.86 -11.35
N PRO A 60 1.12 10.64 -11.27
CA PRO A 60 0.45 10.93 -9.99
C PRO A 60 -0.07 9.67 -9.28
N TYR A 61 -0.45 8.64 -10.04
CA TYR A 61 -0.96 7.37 -9.50
C TYR A 61 0.13 6.43 -8.96
N ASN A 62 1.40 6.76 -9.17
CA ASN A 62 2.53 6.02 -8.60
C ASN A 62 3.06 6.66 -7.31
N GLY A 63 2.57 7.84 -6.95
CA GLY A 63 3.06 8.60 -5.83
C GLY A 63 2.25 8.40 -4.55
N LEU A 64 2.95 8.29 -3.43
CA LEU A 64 2.39 8.35 -2.09
C LEU A 64 2.96 9.59 -1.39
N ALA A 65 2.11 10.61 -1.21
CA ALA A 65 2.46 11.82 -0.49
C ALA A 65 2.36 11.61 1.01
N LEU A 66 3.48 11.69 1.73
CA LEU A 66 3.49 11.61 3.18
C LEU A 66 3.48 13.01 3.81
N PRO A 67 2.98 13.14 5.06
CA PRO A 67 3.19 14.34 5.84
C PRO A 67 4.69 14.68 5.93
N ARG A 68 5.01 15.98 5.89
CA ARG A 68 6.39 16.43 6.05
C ARG A 68 6.83 16.21 7.49
N TRP A 69 7.95 15.49 7.67
CA TRP A 69 8.58 15.35 8.97
C TRP A 69 9.07 16.71 9.50
N ASP A 70 8.75 16.99 10.76
CA ASP A 70 9.05 18.25 11.45
C ASP A 70 10.25 18.15 12.41
N GLY A 71 10.81 16.96 12.60
CA GLY A 71 11.89 16.69 13.55
C GLY A 71 11.45 15.96 14.82
N GLY A 72 10.16 15.69 15.00
CA GLY A 72 9.63 15.00 16.18
C GLY A 72 10.12 13.56 16.32
N SER A 73 10.46 13.15 17.56
CA SER A 73 10.87 11.78 17.91
C SER A 73 9.71 10.79 17.96
N GLU A 74 8.49 11.30 18.16
CA GLU A 74 7.28 10.49 18.26
C GLU A 74 6.67 10.16 16.88
N ASP A 75 7.29 10.63 15.79
CA ASP A 75 6.87 10.32 14.43
C ASP A 75 6.99 8.82 14.15
N ARG A 76 5.91 8.24 13.59
CA ARG A 76 5.84 6.82 13.22
C ARG A 76 5.58 6.61 11.73
N ALA A 77 5.65 7.66 10.91
CA ALA A 77 5.25 7.59 9.51
C ALA A 77 6.05 6.54 8.72
N LEU A 78 7.35 6.39 8.97
CA LEU A 78 8.16 5.36 8.31
C LEU A 78 7.83 3.93 8.77
N TYR A 79 7.41 3.75 10.03
CA TYR A 79 6.97 2.46 10.53
C TYR A 79 5.64 2.05 9.88
N ASP A 80 4.69 2.98 9.81
CA ASP A 80 3.40 2.77 9.14
C ASP A 80 3.56 2.55 7.63
N LEU A 81 4.46 3.30 6.99
CA LEU A 81 4.84 3.10 5.59
C LEU A 81 5.39 1.70 5.35
N ALA A 82 6.28 1.21 6.22
CA ALA A 82 6.83 -0.13 6.09
C ALA A 82 5.72 -1.20 6.17
N ALA A 83 4.77 -1.05 7.10
CA ALA A 83 3.61 -1.94 7.20
C ALA A 83 2.71 -1.87 5.95
N PHE A 84 2.48 -0.68 5.41
CA PHE A 84 1.73 -0.45 4.17
C PHE A 84 2.38 -1.13 2.97
N LEU A 85 3.67 -0.86 2.72
CA LEU A 85 4.41 -1.44 1.61
C LEU A 85 4.53 -2.96 1.72
N LYS A 86 4.74 -3.48 2.94
CA LYS A 86 4.73 -4.93 3.20
C LYS A 86 3.37 -5.55 2.86
N THR A 87 2.27 -4.88 3.19
CA THR A 87 0.92 -5.36 2.87
C THR A 87 0.71 -5.42 1.35
N ILE A 88 1.10 -4.37 0.61
CA ILE A 88 1.07 -4.38 -0.86
C ILE A 88 1.87 -5.56 -1.42
N ALA A 89 3.11 -5.74 -0.95
CA ALA A 89 4.01 -6.79 -1.43
C ALA A 89 3.45 -8.21 -1.17
N LEU A 90 2.77 -8.43 -0.04
CA LEU A 90 2.22 -9.74 0.34
C LEU A 90 0.83 -10.01 -0.24
N SER A 91 0.07 -8.96 -0.60
CA SER A 91 -1.30 -9.09 -1.09
C SER A 91 -1.43 -9.59 -2.54
N GLY A 92 -0.30 -9.74 -3.27
CA GLY A 92 -0.33 -10.21 -4.66
C GLY A 92 -0.93 -9.21 -5.64
N VAL A 93 -1.00 -7.93 -5.29
CA VAL A 93 -1.50 -6.86 -6.17
C VAL A 93 -0.72 -6.85 -7.49
N GLU A 94 -1.43 -6.91 -8.61
CA GLU A 94 -0.82 -6.88 -9.94
C GLU A 94 -0.34 -5.47 -10.32
N ASP A 95 -1.16 -4.46 -10.01
CA ASP A 95 -0.87 -3.06 -10.28
C ASP A 95 -1.04 -2.20 -9.03
N VAL A 96 0.07 -1.70 -8.50
CA VAL A 96 0.11 -0.91 -7.26
C VAL A 96 -0.68 0.41 -7.38
N ARG A 97 -0.86 0.94 -8.60
CA ARG A 97 -1.56 2.22 -8.83
C ARG A 97 -3.02 2.14 -8.39
N THR A 98 -3.65 0.98 -8.55
CA THR A 98 -5.03 0.73 -8.09
C THR A 98 -5.17 0.88 -6.58
N VAL A 99 -4.13 0.47 -5.83
CA VAL A 99 -4.09 0.62 -4.38
C VAL A 99 -3.83 2.08 -4.04
N LEU A 100 -2.80 2.69 -4.63
CA LEU A 100 -2.40 4.07 -4.33
C LEU A 100 -3.51 5.09 -4.63
N GLU A 101 -4.27 4.89 -5.72
CA GLU A 101 -5.39 5.74 -6.07
C GLU A 101 -6.45 5.80 -4.95
N ASN A 102 -6.73 4.66 -4.29
CA ASN A 102 -7.65 4.57 -3.15
C ASN A 102 -7.19 5.34 -1.90
N TYR A 103 -5.94 5.77 -1.86
CA TYR A 103 -5.37 6.59 -0.78
C TYR A 103 -4.98 7.99 -1.26
N SER A 104 -5.08 8.28 -2.56
CA SER A 104 -4.56 9.50 -3.16
C SER A 104 -5.29 10.77 -2.69
N LEU A 105 -6.58 10.64 -2.37
CA LEU A 105 -7.46 11.72 -1.88
C LEU A 105 -7.43 11.89 -0.35
N GLU A 106 -6.76 10.99 0.37
CA GLU A 106 -6.63 11.10 1.82
C GLU A 106 -5.56 12.16 2.14
N ASP A 107 -5.84 12.98 3.16
CA ASP A 107 -4.86 13.96 3.66
C ASP A 107 -3.63 13.25 4.24
N ASP A 108 -3.88 12.16 4.97
CA ASP A 108 -2.86 11.24 5.45
C ASP A 108 -3.21 9.81 5.00
N PRO A 109 -2.53 9.29 3.96
CA PRO A 109 -2.82 7.97 3.43
C PRO A 109 -2.45 6.84 4.40
N LEU A 110 -1.46 7.05 5.29
CA LEU A 110 -1.04 6.03 6.25
C LEU A 110 -2.04 5.94 7.42
N ALA A 111 -2.53 7.07 7.91
CA ALA A 111 -3.61 7.07 8.89
C ALA A 111 -4.88 6.41 8.31
N ALA A 112 -5.21 6.69 7.04
CA ALA A 112 -6.32 6.02 6.36
C ALA A 112 -6.12 4.50 6.25
N PHE A 113 -4.90 4.06 5.95
CA PHE A 113 -4.55 2.65 5.95
C PHE A 113 -4.75 1.99 7.32
N GLN A 114 -4.28 2.61 8.39
CA GLN A 114 -4.45 2.08 9.74
C GLN A 114 -5.93 1.99 10.13
N ARG A 115 -6.73 3.04 9.87
CA ARG A 115 -8.19 3.02 10.11
C ARG A 115 -8.87 1.86 9.39
N ARG A 116 -8.51 1.61 8.12
CA ARG A 116 -9.09 0.50 7.34
C ARG A 116 -8.69 -0.85 7.88
N ARG A 117 -7.43 -1.02 8.33
CA ARG A 117 -6.96 -2.26 8.96
C ARG A 117 -7.68 -2.58 10.26
N THR A 118 -7.75 -1.62 11.19
CA THR A 118 -8.45 -1.80 12.46
C THR A 118 -9.91 -2.18 12.25
N ARG A 119 -10.59 -1.51 11.31
CA ARG A 119 -11.98 -1.84 10.98
C ARG A 119 -12.16 -3.29 10.50
N LEU A 120 -11.28 -3.77 9.63
CA LEU A 120 -11.35 -5.15 9.13
C LEU A 120 -11.13 -6.18 10.25
N GLU A 121 -10.18 -5.90 11.15
CA GLU A 121 -9.89 -6.74 12.32
C GLU A 121 -11.09 -6.78 13.30
N GLU A 122 -11.73 -5.63 13.55
CA GLU A 122 -12.96 -5.55 14.35
C GLU A 122 -14.12 -6.32 13.72
N GLU A 123 -14.34 -6.17 12.40
CA GLU A 123 -15.38 -6.89 11.66
C GLU A 123 -15.14 -8.41 11.68
N GLU A 124 -13.90 -8.86 11.58
CA GLU A 124 -13.53 -10.28 11.70
C GLU A 124 -13.78 -10.81 13.12
N GLN A 125 -13.36 -10.08 14.15
CA GLN A 125 -13.60 -10.46 15.55
C GLN A 125 -15.08 -10.55 15.87
N GLN A 126 -15.89 -9.61 15.38
CA GLN A 126 -17.34 -9.63 15.52
C GLN A 126 -17.95 -10.88 14.85
N ARG A 127 -17.55 -11.18 13.60
CA ARG A 127 -18.01 -12.37 12.89
C ARG A 127 -17.67 -13.67 13.62
N LEU A 128 -16.44 -13.79 14.14
CA LEU A 128 -16.02 -14.94 14.92
C LEU A 128 -16.81 -15.08 16.23
N ALA A 129 -17.09 -13.97 16.91
CA ALA A 129 -17.92 -13.96 18.12
C ALA A 129 -19.39 -14.34 17.84
N GLU A 130 -19.97 -13.87 16.72
CA GLU A 130 -21.32 -14.25 16.30
C GLU A 130 -21.44 -15.73 15.95
N LEU A 131 -20.43 -16.28 15.25
CA LEU A 131 -20.32 -17.70 14.96
C LEU A 131 -20.20 -18.53 16.25
N ALA A 132 -19.40 -18.06 17.23
CA ALA A 132 -19.28 -18.70 18.53
C ALA A 132 -20.59 -18.64 19.36
N GLN A 133 -21.40 -17.59 19.17
CA GLN A 133 -22.71 -17.43 19.83
C GLN A 133 -23.87 -18.11 19.08
N GLY A 134 -23.61 -18.80 17.97
CA GLY A 134 -24.64 -19.58 17.24
C GLY A 134 -25.70 -18.73 16.51
N LYS A 135 -25.46 -17.43 16.29
CA LYS A 135 -26.36 -16.56 15.51
C LYS A 135 -26.18 -16.86 14.01
N LYS A 136 -27.28 -17.06 13.27
CA LYS A 136 -27.21 -17.22 11.80
C LYS A 136 -26.80 -15.89 11.16
N PRO A 137 -25.84 -15.88 10.22
CA PRO A 137 -25.34 -14.65 9.63
C PRO A 137 -26.43 -13.96 8.78
N THR A 138 -26.81 -12.75 9.18
CA THR A 138 -27.70 -11.84 8.44
C THR A 138 -26.92 -11.21 7.30
N GLY A 139 -26.75 -11.94 6.20
CA GLY A 139 -26.04 -11.43 5.03
C GLY A 139 -25.54 -12.50 4.06
N ALA A 140 -26.31 -13.56 3.85
CA ALA A 140 -26.04 -14.52 2.79
C ALA A 140 -26.55 -13.94 1.45
N PHE A 141 -25.66 -13.29 0.69
CA PHE A 141 -25.88 -13.14 -0.75
C PHE A 141 -25.76 -14.55 -1.39
N LEU A 142 -26.78 -14.91 -2.13
CA LEU A 142 -27.06 -16.22 -2.72
C LEU A 142 -25.91 -16.79 -3.57
N GLY A 143 -25.32 -17.88 -3.09
CA GLY A 143 -24.63 -18.89 -3.91
C GLY A 143 -25.28 -20.25 -3.66
N SER A 144 -26.47 -20.45 -4.24
CA SER A 144 -27.18 -21.73 -4.23
C SER A 144 -26.38 -22.78 -4.98
N LEU A 145 -25.81 -23.75 -4.27
CA LEU A 145 -25.42 -25.05 -4.81
C LEU A 145 -25.82 -26.16 -3.83
N THR A 146 -27.12 -26.35 -3.63
CA THR A 146 -27.67 -27.64 -3.22
C THR A 146 -27.64 -28.60 -4.42
N GLY A 147 -26.44 -29.11 -4.72
CA GLY A 147 -26.18 -30.17 -5.70
C GLY A 147 -26.33 -31.55 -5.09
N ARG A 148 -27.56 -32.03 -5.08
CA ARG A 148 -28.06 -33.32 -4.61
C ARG A 148 -27.55 -34.49 -5.46
N PHE A 149 -26.58 -35.28 -5.02
CA PHE A 149 -26.31 -36.61 -5.61
C PHE A 149 -25.81 -37.64 -4.57
N TRP A 150 -26.75 -38.37 -3.97
CA TRP A 150 -26.48 -39.70 -3.42
C TRP A 150 -27.68 -40.60 -3.69
N PRO A 151 -27.59 -41.56 -4.62
CA PRO A 151 -28.54 -42.66 -4.69
C PRO A 151 -28.07 -43.76 -3.75
N ARG A 152 -28.89 -44.03 -2.74
CA ARG A 152 -28.77 -45.18 -1.83
C ARG A 152 -29.25 -46.45 -2.56
N SER A 153 -28.54 -47.54 -2.30
CA SER A 153 -28.67 -48.86 -2.91
C SER A 153 -29.98 -49.62 -2.62
N LYS A 154 -30.37 -50.44 -3.60
CA LYS A 154 -31.12 -51.73 -3.62
C LYS A 154 -32.16 -52.05 -2.52
N GLN A 155 -33.38 -52.31 -3.00
CA GLN A 155 -34.34 -53.40 -2.67
C GLN A 155 -35.49 -53.21 -3.69
N GLN A 156 -36.03 -54.18 -4.43
CA GLN A 156 -36.11 -55.63 -4.39
C GLN A 156 -36.39 -56.13 -5.82
#